data_AF-A0A0B5L773-F1
#
_entry.id   AF-A0A0B5L773-F1
#
_cell.length_a   1.000
_cell.length_b   1.000
_cell.length_c   1.000
_cell.angle_alpha   90.00
_cell.angle_beta   90.00
_cell.angle_gamma   90.00
#
_symmetry.space_group_name_H-M   'P 1'
#
loop_
_entity.id
_entity.type
_entity.pdbx_description
1 polymer ?
#
loop_
_entity_poly.entity_id
_entity_poly.type
_entity_poly.pdbx_seq_one_letter_code
_entity_poly.pdbx_strand_id
1 'polypeptide(L)'
;MRYLATAAVLAGAGLASAYSVPANLQQIYNKHKTGTCQNKLQDGFSDGISGPGTSAYCGDIQGAIFLHSSANGGQYDNMDIDCDGANNSGGDCANDPSGQSMTAFMDTVKQYGISDLDANIHPYVVFGNSGSSPTFDPQQYGMQPLSVMAVVCNNQLFYGVWGDTNGDIATGEASISLAKLCFPNDGITGDNGHDQDDVLYIGFTGQDTVPGASAAWTASDTSTFEESIKGLGDRLVAKLSA
;
A
#
# COMPACT_ATOMS: atom_id res chain seq x y z
N MET A 1 -51.19 -30.75 -4.35
CA MET A 1 -49.82 -31.33 -4.33
C MET A 1 -48.92 -30.38 -5.09
N ARG A 2 -47.75 -30.05 -4.50
CA ARG A 2 -46.65 -29.21 -5.02
C ARG A 2 -46.80 -27.69 -4.86
N TYR A 3 -46.35 -27.19 -3.70
CA TYR A 3 -45.79 -25.84 -3.60
C TYR A 3 -44.31 -25.94 -4.00
N LEU A 4 -43.92 -25.22 -5.05
CA LEU A 4 -42.53 -25.01 -5.43
C LEU A 4 -41.97 -23.91 -4.51
N ALA A 5 -41.08 -24.29 -3.59
CA ALA A 5 -40.29 -23.34 -2.84
C ALA A 5 -39.09 -22.92 -3.69
N THR A 6 -39.12 -21.70 -4.20
CA THR A 6 -37.98 -21.09 -4.90
C THR A 6 -36.94 -20.72 -3.85
N ALA A 7 -35.83 -21.45 -3.79
CA ALA A 7 -34.67 -21.08 -2.98
C ALA A 7 -33.93 -19.95 -3.71
N ALA A 8 -34.03 -18.73 -3.19
CA ALA A 8 -33.19 -17.62 -3.61
C ALA A 8 -31.79 -17.83 -3.02
N VAL A 9 -30.83 -18.18 -3.87
CA VAL A 9 -29.40 -18.18 -3.50
C VAL A 9 -28.94 -16.73 -3.52
N LEU A 10 -28.79 -16.12 -2.35
CA LEU A 10 -28.07 -14.87 -2.19
C LEU A 10 -26.58 -15.16 -2.41
N ALA A 11 -26.08 -14.86 -3.61
CA ALA A 11 -24.65 -14.74 -3.83
C ALA A 11 -24.17 -13.51 -3.05
N GLY A 12 -23.56 -13.74 -1.88
CA GLY A 12 -22.84 -12.69 -1.17
C GLY A 12 -21.62 -12.32 -1.99
N ALA A 13 -21.64 -11.16 -2.64
CA ALA A 13 -20.41 -10.50 -3.04
C ALA A 13 -19.60 -10.30 -1.75
N GLY A 14 -18.37 -10.83 -1.71
CA GLY A 14 -17.46 -10.62 -0.60
C GLY A 14 -17.35 -9.11 -0.37
N LEU A 15 -17.84 -8.64 0.78
CA LEU A 15 -17.59 -7.28 1.22
C LEU A 15 -16.06 -7.21 1.39
N ALA A 16 -15.39 -6.44 0.53
CA ALA A 16 -14.03 -6.02 0.81
C ALA A 16 -14.04 -5.46 2.24
N SER A 17 -13.28 -6.08 3.13
CA SER A 17 -13.37 -5.81 4.57
C SER A 17 -12.63 -4.53 4.87
N ALA A 18 -13.26 -3.41 4.57
CA ALA A 18 -12.71 -2.13 4.90
C ALA A 18 -12.67 -1.95 6.43
N TYR A 19 -11.50 -1.64 6.97
CA TYR A 19 -11.34 -1.44 8.40
C TYR A 19 -11.62 0.00 8.79
N SER A 20 -12.29 0.19 9.92
CA SER A 20 -12.46 1.51 10.51
C SER A 20 -11.09 2.07 10.93
N VAL A 21 -10.81 3.33 10.59
CA VAL A 21 -9.60 4.02 11.05
C VAL A 21 -9.64 4.19 12.58
N PRO A 22 -8.70 3.61 13.34
CA PRO A 22 -8.66 3.76 14.80
C PRO A 22 -8.45 5.22 15.21
N ALA A 23 -8.96 5.61 16.38
CA ALA A 23 -8.95 7.00 16.82
C ALA A 23 -7.55 7.64 16.88
N ASN A 24 -6.51 6.90 17.27
CA ASN A 24 -5.14 7.40 17.27
C ASN A 24 -4.62 7.63 15.85
N LEU A 25 -4.91 6.71 14.91
CA LEU A 25 -4.55 6.88 13.51
C LEU A 25 -5.34 8.01 12.86
N GLN A 26 -6.62 8.21 13.22
CA GLN A 26 -7.40 9.34 12.74
C GLN A 26 -6.82 10.68 13.21
N GLN A 27 -6.28 10.74 14.44
CA GLN A 27 -5.60 11.95 14.92
C GLN A 27 -4.31 12.22 14.15
N ILE A 28 -3.51 11.18 13.89
CA ILE A 28 -2.31 11.26 13.04
C ILE A 28 -2.70 11.73 11.63
N TYR A 29 -3.74 11.13 11.04
CA TYR A 29 -4.26 11.49 9.72
C TYR A 29 -4.65 12.97 9.70
N ASN A 30 -5.45 13.44 10.67
CA ASN A 30 -5.88 14.84 10.68
C ASN A 30 -4.72 15.81 10.97
N LYS A 31 -3.74 15.41 11.80
CA LYS A 31 -2.58 16.23 12.13
C LYS A 31 -1.65 16.46 10.94
N HIS A 32 -1.46 15.44 10.12
CA HIS A 32 -0.51 15.48 9.01
C HIS A 32 -1.16 15.74 7.65
N LYS A 33 -2.50 15.61 7.51
CA LYS A 33 -3.19 15.94 6.26
C LYS A 33 -3.01 17.40 5.85
N THR A 34 -3.02 18.31 6.81
CA THR A 34 -2.68 19.71 6.61
C THR A 34 -1.50 20.01 7.51
N GLY A 35 -0.38 20.50 6.97
CA GLY A 35 0.80 20.73 7.78
C GLY A 35 2.10 20.53 7.01
N THR A 36 3.17 20.31 7.77
CA THR A 36 4.51 20.15 7.23
C THR A 36 5.19 18.95 7.87
N CYS A 37 5.88 18.18 7.06
CA CYS A 37 6.87 17.21 7.49
C CYS A 37 8.04 17.91 8.21
N GLN A 38 8.14 17.77 9.53
CA GLN A 38 9.17 18.47 10.32
C GLN A 38 10.52 17.73 10.23
N ASN A 39 10.47 16.42 10.39
CA ASN A 39 11.58 15.48 10.23
C ASN A 39 11.51 14.86 8.82
N LYS A 40 11.96 15.64 7.83
CA LYS A 40 12.15 15.15 6.46
C LYS A 40 13.34 14.21 6.43
N LEU A 41 13.10 12.94 6.12
CA LEU A 41 14.15 11.94 5.92
C LEU A 41 14.78 12.10 4.54
N GLN A 42 13.95 12.37 3.53
CA GLN A 42 14.34 12.77 2.17
C GLN A 42 13.16 13.51 1.50
N ASP A 43 13.44 14.45 0.61
CA ASP A 43 12.45 15.19 -0.18
C ASP A 43 12.84 15.32 -1.66
N GLY A 44 11.97 15.96 -2.43
CA GLY A 44 12.17 16.21 -3.86
C GLY A 44 11.58 15.15 -4.79
N PHE A 45 10.70 14.28 -4.26
CA PHE A 45 9.96 13.28 -5.03
C PHE A 45 8.70 13.87 -5.65
N SER A 46 8.21 13.22 -6.71
CA SER A 46 6.92 13.54 -7.34
C SER A 46 5.85 12.51 -6.96
N ASP A 47 4.60 12.89 -7.08
CA ASP A 47 3.40 12.05 -6.99
C ASP A 47 3.14 11.23 -8.28
N GLY A 48 4.17 10.97 -9.09
CA GLY A 48 4.02 10.32 -10.41
C GLY A 48 3.28 11.13 -11.50
N ILE A 49 2.57 12.20 -11.12
CA ILE A 49 1.82 13.08 -12.02
C ILE A 49 2.67 14.32 -12.37
N SER A 50 2.32 15.02 -13.46
CA SER A 50 3.05 16.22 -13.86
C SER A 50 2.98 17.30 -12.77
N GLY A 51 4.11 17.61 -12.12
CA GLY A 51 4.13 18.57 -11.03
C GLY A 51 5.54 18.84 -10.48
N PRO A 52 5.68 19.82 -9.57
CA PRO A 52 6.92 20.01 -8.84
C PRO A 52 7.14 18.86 -7.85
N GLY A 53 8.40 18.43 -7.67
CA GLY A 53 8.76 17.43 -6.67
C GLY A 53 8.56 17.94 -5.25
N THR A 54 7.37 17.71 -4.68
CA THR A 54 6.92 18.22 -3.38
C THR A 54 6.69 17.13 -2.35
N SER A 55 6.73 15.86 -2.77
CA SER A 55 6.58 14.67 -1.94
C SER A 55 7.88 14.37 -1.18
N ALA A 56 7.72 13.82 0.02
CA ALA A 56 8.81 13.53 0.94
C ALA A 56 8.51 12.30 1.81
N TYR A 57 9.57 11.62 2.22
CA TYR A 57 9.51 10.61 3.28
C TYR A 57 9.72 11.27 4.64
N CYS A 58 8.78 11.04 5.55
CA CYS A 58 8.67 11.76 6.81
C CYS A 58 8.80 10.84 8.01
N GLY A 59 9.62 11.26 8.98
CA GLY A 59 9.88 10.55 10.23
C GLY A 59 9.31 11.26 11.46
N ASP A 60 8.21 12.01 11.32
CA ASP A 60 7.58 12.72 12.45
C ASP A 60 6.89 11.78 13.44
N ILE A 61 6.57 10.56 13.00
CA ILE A 61 5.86 9.56 13.80
C ILE A 61 6.89 8.56 14.32
N GLN A 62 6.99 8.43 15.65
CA GLN A 62 7.92 7.49 16.25
C GLN A 62 7.60 6.05 15.80
N GLY A 63 8.62 5.35 15.30
CA GLY A 63 8.48 3.97 14.83
C GLY A 63 7.88 3.85 13.43
N ALA A 64 7.76 4.95 12.68
CA ALA A 64 7.17 4.91 11.35
C ALA A 64 7.80 5.91 10.37
N ILE A 65 7.62 5.64 9.09
CA ILE A 65 7.91 6.51 7.96
C ILE A 65 6.61 6.70 7.20
N PHE A 66 6.28 7.92 6.79
CA PHE A 66 5.07 8.17 5.99
C PHE A 66 5.34 9.11 4.82
N LEU A 67 4.51 9.02 3.78
CA LEU A 67 4.53 9.93 2.64
C LEU A 67 3.72 11.19 2.95
N HIS A 68 4.24 12.34 2.55
CA HIS A 68 3.59 13.62 2.70
C HIS A 68 4.09 14.60 1.64
N SER A 69 3.18 15.37 1.06
CA SER A 69 3.53 16.45 0.14
C SER A 69 3.37 17.83 0.79
N SER A 70 4.33 18.70 0.53
CA SER A 70 4.27 20.11 0.95
C SER A 70 3.36 20.98 0.09
N ALA A 71 2.85 20.45 -1.03
CA ALA A 71 1.91 21.13 -1.89
C ALA A 71 0.62 21.51 -1.14
N ASN A 72 -0.06 22.57 -1.62
CA ASN A 72 -1.36 23.01 -1.11
C ASN A 72 -1.45 23.26 0.42
N GLY A 73 -0.33 23.48 1.10
CA GLY A 73 -0.28 23.67 2.55
C GLY A 73 -0.20 22.38 3.36
N GLY A 74 0.16 21.27 2.71
CA GLY A 74 0.19 19.92 3.27
C GLY A 74 -0.92 19.09 2.67
N GLN A 75 -0.54 17.91 2.19
CA GLN A 75 -1.43 16.86 1.71
C GLN A 75 -0.69 15.51 1.75
N TYR A 76 -1.38 14.43 1.37
CA TYR A 76 -0.76 13.12 1.28
C TYR A 76 -0.21 12.87 -0.12
N ASP A 77 -0.31 11.64 -0.61
CA ASP A 77 0.05 11.25 -1.97
C ASP A 77 -1.20 10.71 -2.68
N ASN A 78 -1.06 10.55 -3.99
CA ASN A 78 -1.98 9.84 -4.85
C ASN A 78 -1.85 8.30 -4.68
N MET A 79 -2.49 7.53 -5.56
CA MET A 79 -2.26 6.10 -5.68
C MET A 79 -2.10 5.68 -7.15
N ASP A 80 -0.87 5.66 -7.63
CA ASP A 80 -0.46 5.01 -8.87
C ASP A 80 -0.47 3.48 -8.73
N ILE A 81 -0.50 2.79 -9.87
CA ILE A 81 -0.68 1.34 -9.93
C ILE A 81 0.61 0.64 -10.34
N ASP A 82 1.05 -0.26 -9.48
CA ASP A 82 2.12 -1.20 -9.75
C ASP A 82 1.52 -2.59 -10.04
N CYS A 83 1.95 -3.20 -11.14
CA CYS A 83 1.60 -4.57 -11.50
C CYS A 83 2.82 -5.49 -11.51
N ASP A 84 3.94 -5.09 -10.89
CA ASP A 84 5.18 -5.84 -10.93
C ASP A 84 5.06 -7.20 -10.23
N GLY A 85 5.92 -8.13 -10.65
CA GLY A 85 6.03 -9.47 -10.05
C GLY A 85 5.30 -10.57 -10.82
N ALA A 86 4.73 -11.50 -10.06
CA ALA A 86 4.04 -12.65 -10.61
C ALA A 86 2.73 -12.21 -11.28
N ASN A 87 2.46 -12.77 -12.46
CA ASN A 87 1.21 -12.50 -13.21
C ASN A 87 1.01 -11.02 -13.56
N ASN A 88 2.10 -10.30 -13.86
CA ASN A 88 2.15 -8.86 -14.14
C ASN A 88 1.33 -8.37 -15.36
N SER A 89 0.80 -9.28 -16.19
CA SER A 89 -0.12 -8.95 -17.30
C SER A 89 -1.49 -9.62 -17.15
N GLY A 90 -1.77 -10.18 -15.97
CA GLY A 90 -3.03 -10.83 -15.66
C GLY A 90 -4.14 -9.85 -15.29
N GLY A 91 -5.39 -10.19 -15.61
CA GLY A 91 -6.55 -9.43 -15.18
C GLY A 91 -6.51 -7.96 -15.64
N ASP A 92 -6.75 -7.05 -14.71
CA ASP A 92 -6.77 -5.61 -15.00
C ASP A 92 -5.36 -4.99 -15.06
N CYS A 93 -4.29 -5.78 -14.91
CA CYS A 93 -2.92 -5.37 -15.25
C CYS A 93 -2.59 -5.57 -16.74
N ALA A 94 -3.51 -6.11 -17.54
CA ALA A 94 -3.23 -6.44 -18.95
C ALA A 94 -2.88 -5.23 -19.84
N ASN A 95 -3.21 -4.01 -19.40
CA ASN A 95 -2.92 -2.76 -20.09
C ASN A 95 -1.79 -1.93 -19.44
N ASP A 96 -1.12 -2.44 -18.40
CA ASP A 96 0.01 -1.74 -17.79
C ASP A 96 1.18 -1.59 -18.80
N PRO A 97 1.62 -0.36 -19.12
CA PRO A 97 2.74 -0.13 -20.03
C PRO A 97 4.13 -0.31 -19.39
N SER A 98 4.20 -0.33 -18.06
CA SER A 98 5.43 -0.28 -17.24
C SER A 98 5.74 -1.57 -16.50
N GLY A 99 4.77 -2.48 -16.35
CA GLY A 99 4.89 -3.68 -15.53
C GLY A 99 6.12 -4.55 -15.82
N GLN A 100 6.82 -4.90 -14.76
CA GLN A 100 8.01 -5.74 -14.75
C GLN A 100 7.71 -7.14 -14.23
N SER A 101 8.54 -8.11 -14.60
CA SER A 101 8.31 -9.51 -14.23
C SER A 101 8.75 -9.85 -12.80
N MET A 102 9.21 -8.87 -12.02
CA MET A 102 9.75 -9.08 -10.69
C MET A 102 9.54 -7.88 -9.77
N THR A 103 9.26 -8.14 -8.50
CA THR A 103 9.32 -7.10 -7.45
C THR A 103 10.71 -7.00 -6.83
N ALA A 104 11.00 -5.91 -6.11
CA ALA A 104 12.26 -5.72 -5.38
C ALA A 104 12.59 -6.88 -4.42
N PHE A 105 11.58 -7.58 -3.90
CA PHE A 105 11.75 -8.64 -2.91
C PHE A 105 11.44 -10.05 -3.40
N MET A 106 11.42 -10.27 -4.73
CA MET A 106 11.23 -11.58 -5.37
C MET A 106 12.04 -12.70 -4.68
N ASP A 107 13.33 -12.48 -4.44
CA ASP A 107 14.20 -13.51 -3.85
C ASP A 107 13.87 -13.79 -2.38
N THR A 108 13.36 -12.80 -1.65
CA THR A 108 12.96 -12.95 -0.24
C THR A 108 11.67 -13.76 -0.13
N VAL A 109 10.67 -13.50 -0.97
CA VAL A 109 9.36 -14.17 -0.87
C VAL A 109 9.37 -15.63 -1.32
N LYS A 110 10.38 -16.06 -2.10
CA LYS A 110 10.60 -17.48 -2.45
C LYS A 110 10.63 -18.41 -1.25
N GLN A 111 11.16 -17.94 -0.11
CA GLN A 111 11.22 -18.74 1.11
C GLN A 111 9.81 -19.05 1.69
N TYR A 112 8.79 -18.28 1.28
CA TYR A 112 7.41 -18.43 1.72
C TYR A 112 6.53 -19.19 0.74
N GLY A 113 7.10 -19.75 -0.33
CA GLY A 113 6.40 -20.67 -1.24
C GLY A 113 5.75 -20.01 -2.46
N ILE A 114 6.04 -18.74 -2.73
CA ILE A 114 5.64 -18.04 -3.97
C ILE A 114 6.87 -17.67 -4.80
N SER A 115 6.74 -17.62 -6.12
CA SER A 115 7.85 -17.21 -7.00
C SER A 115 8.18 -15.72 -6.87
N ASP A 116 7.14 -14.92 -6.63
CA ASP A 116 7.15 -13.49 -6.37
C ASP A 116 5.79 -13.10 -5.75
N LEU A 117 5.64 -11.85 -5.30
CA LEU A 117 4.34 -11.24 -5.05
C LEU A 117 3.55 -11.17 -6.37
N ASP A 118 2.25 -11.44 -6.31
CA ASP A 118 1.31 -11.24 -7.42
C ASP A 118 0.46 -10.01 -7.11
N ALA A 119 0.59 -8.94 -7.91
CA ALA A 119 -0.11 -7.68 -7.71
C ALA A 119 -1.65 -7.80 -7.66
N ASN A 120 -2.21 -8.83 -8.30
CA ASN A 120 -3.65 -9.11 -8.30
C ASN A 120 -4.13 -9.77 -7.00
N ILE A 121 -3.22 -10.26 -6.16
CA ILE A 121 -3.52 -11.03 -4.95
C ILE A 121 -2.94 -10.38 -3.70
N HIS A 122 -1.73 -9.82 -3.77
CA HIS A 122 -0.98 -9.37 -2.61
C HIS A 122 -1.02 -7.84 -2.52
N PRO A 123 -1.75 -7.28 -1.55
CA PRO A 123 -1.60 -5.87 -1.19
C PRO A 123 -0.16 -5.55 -0.82
N TYR A 124 0.49 -4.77 -1.66
CA TYR A 124 1.79 -4.17 -1.35
C TYR A 124 1.85 -2.71 -1.80
N VAL A 125 2.82 -2.01 -1.22
CA VAL A 125 3.16 -0.62 -1.52
C VAL A 125 4.56 -0.59 -2.11
N VAL A 126 4.75 0.24 -3.13
CA VAL A 126 6.06 0.60 -3.65
C VAL A 126 6.62 1.71 -2.78
N PHE A 127 7.65 1.40 -2.00
CA PHE A 127 8.14 2.31 -0.96
C PHE A 127 9.66 2.39 -0.98
N GLY A 128 10.20 3.61 -1.03
CA GLY A 128 11.59 3.84 -1.38
C GLY A 128 11.78 4.08 -2.88
N ASN A 129 12.90 4.70 -3.21
CA ASN A 129 13.24 5.13 -4.55
C ASN A 129 14.72 4.84 -4.83
N SER A 130 14.99 4.20 -5.95
CA SER A 130 16.32 3.90 -6.44
C SER A 130 16.42 4.22 -7.94
N GLY A 131 17.60 4.14 -8.55
CA GLY A 131 17.76 4.36 -10.00
C GLY A 131 17.85 5.83 -10.46
N SER A 132 17.18 6.76 -9.78
CA SER A 132 17.22 8.21 -10.06
C SER A 132 17.66 9.05 -8.86
N SER A 133 17.62 10.39 -8.97
CA SER A 133 17.90 11.32 -7.87
C SER A 133 16.72 12.28 -7.67
N PRO A 134 16.18 12.42 -6.43
CA PRO A 134 16.67 11.85 -5.18
C PRO A 134 16.48 10.33 -5.05
N THR A 135 17.19 9.71 -4.09
CA THR A 135 17.00 8.31 -3.68
C THR A 135 16.56 8.24 -2.22
N PHE A 136 15.84 7.16 -1.88
CA PHE A 136 15.47 6.86 -0.50
C PHE A 136 15.47 5.35 -0.27
N ASP A 137 16.27 4.90 0.70
CA ASP A 137 16.30 3.50 1.14
C ASP A 137 15.68 3.41 2.55
N PRO A 138 14.44 2.88 2.68
CA PRO A 138 13.77 2.75 3.97
C PRO A 138 14.56 1.92 5.01
N GLN A 139 15.46 1.03 4.59
CA GLN A 139 16.29 0.24 5.51
C GLN A 139 17.26 1.09 6.31
N GLN A 140 17.73 2.22 5.76
CA GLN A 140 18.59 3.15 6.48
C GLN A 140 17.91 3.78 7.70
N TYR A 141 16.58 3.73 7.72
CA TYR A 141 15.72 4.26 8.78
C TYR A 141 15.00 3.15 9.56
N GLY A 142 15.41 1.89 9.37
CA GLY A 142 15.00 0.75 10.19
C GLY A 142 13.76 0.02 9.72
N MET A 143 13.15 0.38 8.58
CA MET A 143 12.18 -0.51 7.92
C MET A 143 12.86 -1.78 7.43
N GLN A 144 12.14 -2.89 7.43
CA GLN A 144 12.62 -4.16 6.89
C GLN A 144 11.87 -4.51 5.61
N PRO A 145 12.51 -5.15 4.61
CA PRO A 145 11.80 -5.73 3.47
C PRO A 145 10.58 -6.53 3.92
N LEU A 146 9.45 -6.37 3.23
CA LEU A 146 8.17 -7.02 3.56
C LEU A 146 7.56 -6.61 4.92
N SER A 147 8.02 -5.52 5.54
CA SER A 147 7.32 -4.94 6.70
C SER A 147 5.87 -4.66 6.33
N VAL A 148 4.94 -4.94 7.25
CA VAL A 148 3.56 -4.49 7.11
C VAL A 148 3.54 -2.98 6.93
N MET A 149 2.60 -2.50 6.13
CA MET A 149 2.30 -1.08 5.93
C MET A 149 0.82 -0.84 6.18
N ALA A 150 0.51 0.32 6.75
CA ALA A 150 -0.86 0.80 6.91
C ALA A 150 -1.15 1.85 5.85
N VAL A 151 -2.28 1.70 5.14
CA VAL A 151 -2.73 2.64 4.12
C VAL A 151 -4.10 3.17 4.50
N VAL A 152 -4.25 4.50 4.57
CA VAL A 152 -5.53 5.16 4.81
C VAL A 152 -5.97 5.86 3.53
N CYS A 153 -7.05 5.36 2.95
CA CYS A 153 -7.64 5.81 1.69
C CYS A 153 -9.16 5.71 1.83
N ASN A 154 -9.92 6.58 1.16
CA ASN A 154 -11.39 6.54 1.19
C ASN A 154 -12.00 6.43 2.61
N ASN A 155 -11.39 7.14 3.58
CA ASN A 155 -11.75 7.12 5.00
C ASN A 155 -11.70 5.75 5.70
N GLN A 156 -10.95 4.82 5.13
CA GLN A 156 -10.81 3.44 5.60
C GLN A 156 -9.33 3.08 5.75
N LEU A 157 -9.06 2.09 6.60
CA LEU A 157 -7.73 1.56 6.82
C LEU A 157 -7.61 0.20 6.11
N PHE A 158 -6.50 0.00 5.43
CA PHE A 158 -6.11 -1.26 4.81
C PHE A 158 -4.65 -1.58 5.15
N TYR A 159 -4.29 -2.85 4.98
CA TYR A 159 -2.93 -3.32 5.21
C TYR A 159 -2.32 -3.95 3.97
N GLY A 160 -1.04 -3.63 3.74
CA GLY A 160 -0.21 -4.31 2.76
C GLY A 160 1.17 -4.58 3.34
N VAL A 161 2.11 -4.93 2.47
CA VAL A 161 3.54 -5.00 2.82
C VAL A 161 4.33 -4.00 1.99
N TRP A 162 5.50 -3.60 2.47
CA TRP A 162 6.52 -3.01 1.61
C TRP A 162 6.99 -4.09 0.63
N GLY A 163 6.48 -4.06 -0.61
CA GLY A 163 6.68 -5.10 -1.61
C GLY A 163 7.67 -4.73 -2.70
N ASP A 164 7.75 -3.44 -3.03
CA ASP A 164 8.61 -2.98 -4.12
C ASP A 164 9.32 -1.63 -3.84
N THR A 165 10.19 -1.21 -4.75
CA THR A 165 10.94 0.06 -4.71
C THR A 165 10.88 0.72 -6.08
N ASN A 166 10.45 1.99 -6.13
CA ASN A 166 10.31 2.70 -7.39
C ASN A 166 11.69 2.94 -8.03
N GLY A 167 11.77 2.75 -9.35
CA GLY A 167 13.00 2.90 -10.14
C GLY A 167 13.32 4.33 -10.57
N ASP A 168 12.46 5.28 -10.21
CA ASP A 168 12.62 6.71 -10.48
C ASP A 168 12.28 7.53 -9.21
N ILE A 169 11.78 8.75 -9.36
CA ILE A 169 11.48 9.68 -8.26
C ILE A 169 9.99 9.75 -7.88
N ALA A 170 9.15 8.87 -8.43
CA ALA A 170 7.72 8.86 -8.10
C ALA A 170 7.46 8.17 -6.75
N THR A 171 6.50 8.67 -5.98
CA THR A 171 5.95 8.06 -4.77
C THR A 171 4.45 7.87 -4.93
N GLY A 172 3.79 7.28 -3.93
CA GLY A 172 2.34 7.09 -3.98
C GLY A 172 1.91 5.94 -4.89
N GLU A 173 2.67 4.86 -4.97
CA GLU A 173 2.39 3.73 -5.88
C GLU A 173 2.11 2.44 -5.09
N ALA A 174 1.14 1.64 -5.54
CA ALA A 174 0.73 0.42 -4.87
C ALA A 174 0.22 -0.66 -5.84
N SER A 175 0.25 -1.91 -5.38
CA SER A 175 -0.31 -3.05 -6.11
C SER A 175 -1.77 -2.81 -6.52
N ILE A 176 -2.16 -3.29 -7.71
CA ILE A 176 -3.55 -3.17 -8.17
C ILE A 176 -4.58 -3.74 -7.18
N SER A 177 -4.21 -4.78 -6.43
CA SER A 177 -5.09 -5.37 -5.41
C SER A 177 -5.34 -4.42 -4.24
N LEU A 178 -4.33 -3.69 -3.77
CA LEU A 178 -4.49 -2.67 -2.73
C LEU A 178 -5.30 -1.47 -3.25
N ALA A 179 -5.05 -1.02 -4.47
CA ALA A 179 -5.81 0.08 -5.06
C ALA A 179 -7.29 -0.24 -5.21
N LYS A 180 -7.64 -1.46 -5.59
CA LYS A 180 -9.03 -1.93 -5.64
C LYS A 180 -9.68 -2.09 -4.27
N LEU A 181 -8.91 -2.34 -3.21
CA LEU A 181 -9.43 -2.27 -1.84
C LEU A 181 -9.81 -0.84 -1.46
N CYS A 182 -8.93 0.13 -1.76
CA CYS A 182 -9.15 1.55 -1.49
C CYS A 182 -10.32 2.14 -2.28
N PHE A 183 -10.35 1.85 -3.59
CA PHE A 183 -11.20 2.52 -4.57
C PHE A 183 -11.97 1.51 -5.45
N PRO A 184 -12.83 0.66 -4.86
CA PRO A 184 -13.46 -0.47 -5.56
C PRO A 184 -14.43 -0.06 -6.68
N ASN A 185 -14.82 1.22 -6.75
CA ASN A 185 -15.77 1.72 -7.74
C ASN A 185 -15.13 2.58 -8.84
N ASP A 186 -13.81 2.75 -8.80
CA ASP A 186 -13.13 3.76 -9.63
C ASP A 186 -12.61 3.15 -10.94
N GLY A 187 -12.88 1.86 -11.17
CA GLY A 187 -12.50 1.18 -12.41
C GLY A 187 -10.98 1.08 -12.57
N ILE A 188 -10.26 0.88 -11.46
CA ILE A 188 -8.80 0.77 -11.42
C ILE A 188 -8.28 -0.33 -12.38
N THR A 189 -7.29 0.04 -13.18
CA THR A 189 -6.55 -0.85 -14.10
C THR A 189 -5.04 -0.57 -13.97
N GLY A 190 -4.19 -1.36 -14.62
CA GLY A 190 -2.75 -1.13 -14.65
C GLY A 190 -2.32 0.19 -15.31
N ASP A 191 -3.23 0.89 -15.99
CA ASP A 191 -2.98 2.19 -16.65
C ASP A 191 -3.87 3.31 -16.07
N ASN A 192 -4.52 3.08 -14.92
CA ASN A 192 -5.37 4.08 -14.26
C ASN A 192 -5.47 3.86 -12.74
N GLY A 193 -4.84 4.76 -12.00
CA GLY A 193 -4.87 4.83 -10.54
C GLY A 193 -5.87 5.84 -9.98
N HIS A 194 -5.55 6.40 -8.82
CA HIS A 194 -6.30 7.44 -8.14
C HIS A 194 -5.46 8.71 -8.01
N ASP A 195 -5.86 9.76 -8.73
CA ASP A 195 -5.07 11.00 -8.89
C ASP A 195 -5.09 11.93 -7.67
N GLN A 196 -6.04 11.77 -6.74
CA GLN A 196 -6.17 12.72 -5.63
C GLN A 196 -5.17 12.43 -4.51
N ASP A 197 -4.49 13.48 -4.04
CA ASP A 197 -3.46 13.43 -2.98
C ASP A 197 -4.03 13.25 -1.55
N ASP A 198 -4.83 12.21 -1.33
CA ASP A 198 -5.52 11.96 -0.06
C ASP A 198 -5.24 10.59 0.58
N VAL A 199 -4.27 9.84 0.02
CA VAL A 199 -3.86 8.52 0.49
C VAL A 199 -2.63 8.60 1.41
N LEU A 200 -2.82 8.24 2.68
CA LEU A 200 -1.73 8.17 3.65
C LEU A 200 -1.10 6.77 3.64
N TYR A 201 0.19 6.70 3.34
CA TYR A 201 1.01 5.49 3.46
C TYR A 201 1.89 5.56 4.70
N ILE A 202 1.87 4.53 5.55
CA ILE A 202 2.72 4.41 6.73
C ILE A 202 3.49 3.08 6.68
N GLY A 203 4.81 3.18 6.61
CA GLY A 203 5.74 2.07 6.81
C GLY A 203 6.22 1.99 8.26
N PHE A 204 6.15 0.81 8.87
CA PHE A 204 6.60 0.60 10.25
C PHE A 204 8.08 0.21 10.32
N THR A 205 8.81 0.77 11.28
CA THR A 205 10.23 0.45 11.53
C THR A 205 10.39 -0.57 12.66
N GLY A 206 11.46 -1.38 12.58
CA GLY A 206 11.73 -2.45 13.55
C GLY A 206 11.66 -3.84 12.92
N GLN A 207 12.20 -4.85 13.61
CA GLN A 207 12.20 -6.23 13.10
C GLN A 207 10.86 -6.95 13.31
N ASP A 208 10.07 -6.52 14.30
CA ASP A 208 8.77 -7.12 14.63
C ASP A 208 7.64 -6.68 13.69
N THR A 209 7.96 -5.93 12.63
CA THR A 209 7.01 -5.42 11.63
C THR A 209 6.82 -6.37 10.45
N VAL A 210 7.72 -7.32 10.25
CA VAL A 210 7.66 -8.31 9.16
C VAL A 210 6.75 -9.47 9.59
N PRO A 211 5.70 -9.81 8.82
CA PRO A 211 4.79 -10.89 9.21
C PRO A 211 5.45 -12.27 9.09
N GLY A 212 6.51 -12.40 8.30
CA GLY A 212 7.24 -13.65 8.10
C GLY A 212 6.30 -14.78 7.67
N ALA A 213 6.57 -16.00 8.12
CA ALA A 213 5.76 -17.17 7.78
C ALA A 213 4.30 -17.14 8.29
N SER A 214 3.89 -16.12 9.06
CA SER A 214 2.51 -16.00 9.55
C SER A 214 1.54 -15.40 8.52
N ALA A 215 2.05 -14.68 7.52
CA ALA A 215 1.22 -14.21 6.41
C ALA A 215 0.83 -15.36 5.48
N ALA A 216 -0.35 -15.24 4.87
CA ALA A 216 -0.89 -16.19 3.91
C ALA A 216 -0.29 -15.93 2.51
N TRP A 217 1.03 -16.05 2.36
CA TRP A 217 1.73 -15.80 1.08
C TRP A 217 1.21 -16.60 -0.10
N THR A 218 0.64 -17.78 0.13
CA THR A 218 0.04 -18.61 -0.95
C THR A 218 -1.47 -18.41 -1.07
N ALA A 219 -2.00 -17.26 -0.63
CA ALA A 219 -3.41 -16.93 -0.75
C ALA A 219 -3.84 -16.93 -2.23
N SER A 220 -5.11 -17.25 -2.48
CA SER A 220 -5.71 -17.21 -3.81
C SER A 220 -6.43 -15.90 -4.11
N ASP A 221 -6.55 -15.02 -3.11
CA ASP A 221 -7.31 -13.78 -3.19
C ASP A 221 -6.79 -12.74 -2.19
N THR A 222 -7.07 -11.48 -2.52
CA THR A 222 -6.67 -10.28 -1.79
C THR A 222 -7.14 -10.27 -0.34
N SER A 223 -8.41 -10.62 -0.11
CA SER A 223 -8.98 -10.62 1.23
C SER A 223 -8.26 -11.57 2.17
N THR A 224 -7.94 -12.78 1.70
CA THR A 224 -7.25 -13.81 2.49
C THR A 224 -5.84 -13.35 2.88
N PHE A 225 -5.11 -12.73 1.96
CA PHE A 225 -3.78 -12.19 2.27
C PHE A 225 -3.87 -11.03 3.28
N GLU A 226 -4.71 -10.02 3.00
CA GLU A 226 -4.84 -8.85 3.87
C GLU A 226 -5.27 -9.25 5.30
N GLU A 227 -6.26 -10.13 5.43
CA GLU A 227 -6.74 -10.61 6.72
C GLU A 227 -5.62 -11.30 7.53
N SER A 228 -4.72 -12.02 6.84
CA SER A 228 -3.60 -12.70 7.49
C SER A 228 -2.58 -11.77 8.15
N ILE A 229 -2.40 -10.56 7.62
CA ILE A 229 -1.46 -9.56 8.16
C ILE A 229 -2.14 -8.54 9.07
N LYS A 230 -3.47 -8.45 9.05
CA LYS A 230 -4.26 -7.49 9.83
C LYS A 230 -3.91 -7.51 11.31
N GLY A 231 -3.80 -8.69 11.92
CA GLY A 231 -3.51 -8.80 13.36
C GLY A 231 -2.15 -8.21 13.75
N LEU A 232 -1.16 -8.22 12.84
CA LEU A 232 0.10 -7.52 13.05
C LEU A 232 -0.06 -6.02 12.79
N GLY A 233 -0.72 -5.64 11.70
CA GLY A 233 -1.01 -4.25 11.36
C GLY A 233 -1.75 -3.50 12.48
N ASP A 234 -2.80 -4.09 13.06
CA ASP A 234 -3.56 -3.52 14.17
C ASP A 234 -2.66 -3.23 15.39
N ARG A 235 -1.76 -4.17 15.73
CA ARG A 235 -0.82 -4.01 16.85
C ARG A 235 0.18 -2.90 16.59
N LEU A 236 0.64 -2.74 15.35
CA LEU A 236 1.59 -1.69 14.98
C LEU A 236 0.91 -0.31 14.98
N VAL A 237 -0.29 -0.20 14.39
CA VAL A 237 -1.10 1.02 14.43
C VAL A 237 -1.40 1.44 15.86
N ALA A 238 -1.73 0.51 16.76
CA ALA A 238 -2.02 0.82 18.16
C ALA A 238 -0.82 1.43 18.94
N LYS A 239 0.42 1.22 18.46
CA LYS A 239 1.63 1.82 19.05
C LYS A 239 1.88 3.25 18.56
N LEU A 240 1.24 3.68 17.48
CA LEU A 240 1.45 5.02 16.92
C LEU A 240 0.84 6.11 17.81
N SER A 241 1.57 7.20 17.96
CA SER A 241 1.13 8.41 18.64
C SER A 241 1.31 9.63 17.74
N ALA A 242 0.34 10.55 17.81
CA ALA A 242 0.41 11.84 17.13
C ALA A 242 1.44 12.77 17.80
#